data_AF-A0A2G8RXU2-F1
#
_entry.id   AF-A0A2G8RXU2-F1
#
_cell.length_a   1.000
_cell.length_b   1.000
_cell.length_c   1.000
_cell.angle_alpha   90.00
_cell.angle_beta   90.00
_cell.angle_gamma   90.00
#
_symmetry.space_group_name_H-M   'P 1'
#
loop_
_entity.id
_entity.type
_entity.pdbx_description
1 polymer ?
#
loop_
_entity_poly.entity_id
_entity_poly.type
_entity_poly.pdbx_seq_one_letter_code
_entity_poly.pdbx_strand_id
1 'polypeptide(L)'
;MRQTITATSLPLYSLGAFGDVLSRCDSQRFSTLVELTLALLTSGDLIGTVLIHCTRIQSLTLIVSDAYEGDVAAALRTHSDPLPLLTAFQVFYPRMGRKMSESMVSFLRNKLLLERLDMGLHEWPKAFDDI
;
A
#
# COMPACT_ATOMS: atom_id res chain seq x y z
N MET A 1 -33.17 24.09 19.49
CA MET A 1 -32.28 24.33 18.32
C MET A 1 -31.45 23.07 18.09
N ARG A 2 -31.64 22.37 16.97
CA ARG A 2 -30.76 21.26 16.56
C ARG A 2 -29.65 21.85 15.69
N GLN A 3 -28.42 21.88 16.20
CA GLN A 3 -27.26 22.22 15.39
C GLN A 3 -26.91 21.00 14.55
N THR A 4 -27.25 21.03 13.27
CA THR A 4 -26.73 20.10 12.29
C THR A 4 -25.29 20.54 11.99
N ILE A 5 -24.31 19.81 12.51
CA ILE A 5 -22.92 20.00 12.11
C ILE A 5 -22.82 19.50 10.67
N THR A 6 -22.84 20.41 9.70
CA THR A 6 -22.44 20.10 8.33
C THR A 6 -20.95 19.75 8.36
N ALA A 7 -20.67 18.45 8.46
CA ALA A 7 -19.33 17.91 8.28
C ALA A 7 -18.96 18.06 6.79
N THR A 8 -18.42 19.21 6.42
CA THR A 8 -17.67 19.35 5.17
C THR A 8 -16.37 18.57 5.32
N SER A 9 -16.40 17.26 5.08
CA SER A 9 -15.18 16.46 5.07
C SER A 9 -14.35 16.89 3.87
N LEU A 10 -13.24 17.57 4.11
CA LEU A 10 -12.24 17.79 3.08
C LEU A 10 -11.76 16.43 2.55
N PRO A 11 -11.48 16.30 1.24
CA PRO A 11 -10.98 15.06 0.68
C PRO A 11 -9.64 14.69 1.33
N LEU A 12 -9.52 13.42 1.73
CA LEU A 12 -8.29 12.89 2.31
C LEU A 12 -7.28 12.64 1.19
N TYR A 13 -6.06 13.16 1.32
CA TYR A 13 -5.00 13.05 0.32
C TYR A 13 -3.84 12.15 0.73
N SER A 14 -3.60 12.02 2.03
CA SER A 14 -2.51 11.20 2.57
C SER A 14 -3.07 10.32 3.69
N LEU A 15 -2.69 9.05 3.69
CA LEU A 15 -3.12 8.08 4.69
C LEU A 15 -1.98 7.14 5.06
N GLY A 16 -1.74 7.01 6.36
CA GLY A 16 -0.93 5.93 6.93
C GLY A 16 -1.84 4.95 7.63
N ALA A 17 -1.76 3.68 7.27
CA ALA A 17 -2.50 2.61 7.92
C ALA A 17 -1.56 1.51 8.39
N PHE A 18 -1.89 0.95 9.56
CA PHE A 18 -1.14 -0.10 10.21
C PHE A 18 -2.07 -1.28 10.47
N GLY A 19 -1.65 -2.50 10.13
CA GLY A 19 -2.52 -3.68 10.20
C GLY A 19 -3.70 -3.60 9.24
N ASP A 20 -4.75 -4.35 9.56
CA ASP A 20 -5.98 -4.43 8.75
C ASP A 20 -7.01 -3.36 9.07
N VAL A 21 -6.60 -2.18 9.55
CA VAL A 21 -7.54 -1.08 9.88
C VAL A 21 -8.38 -0.68 8.66
N LEU A 22 -7.83 -0.82 7.45
CA LEU A 22 -8.53 -0.51 6.21
C LEU A 22 -9.46 -1.63 5.72
N SER A 23 -9.40 -2.84 6.29
CA SER A 23 -10.25 -3.98 5.87
C SER A 23 -11.75 -3.70 6.09
N ARG A 24 -12.07 -2.80 7.01
CA ARG A 24 -13.45 -2.40 7.36
C ARG A 24 -13.90 -1.13 6.64
N CYS A 25 -13.01 -0.50 5.87
CA CYS A 25 -13.27 0.75 5.20
C CYS A 25 -13.70 0.51 3.76
N ASP A 26 -14.68 1.27 3.29
CA ASP A 26 -15.04 1.31 1.88
C ASP A 26 -13.90 1.94 1.08
N SER A 27 -13.23 1.15 0.26
CA SER A 27 -12.06 1.54 -0.52
C SER A 27 -12.34 2.66 -1.52
N GLN A 28 -13.59 2.87 -1.92
CA GLN A 28 -13.96 3.98 -2.80
C GLN A 28 -13.75 5.35 -2.14
N ARG A 29 -13.77 5.40 -0.81
CA ARG A 29 -13.51 6.63 -0.03
C ARG A 29 -12.05 7.09 -0.14
N PHE A 30 -11.17 6.24 -0.65
CA PHE A 30 -9.76 6.53 -0.82
C PHE A 30 -9.38 6.94 -2.25
N SER A 31 -10.37 7.13 -3.13
CA SER A 31 -10.14 7.56 -4.52
C SER A 31 -9.42 8.92 -4.67
N THR A 32 -9.44 9.75 -3.63
CA THR A 32 -8.72 11.04 -3.58
C THR A 32 -7.29 10.92 -3.04
N LEU A 33 -6.87 9.74 -2.55
CA LEU A 33 -5.53 9.57 -2.00
C LEU A 33 -4.46 9.75 -3.08
N VAL A 34 -3.45 10.51 -2.71
CA VAL A 34 -2.23 10.79 -3.45
C VAL A 34 -1.05 10.08 -2.79
N GLU A 35 -1.07 9.97 -1.46
CA GLU A 35 -0.04 9.29 -0.69
C GLU A 35 -0.66 8.20 0.17
N LEU A 36 -0.02 7.03 0.17
CA LEU A 36 -0.45 5.91 0.99
C LEU A 36 0.75 5.19 1.60
N THR A 37 0.70 5.01 2.91
CA THR A 37 1.61 4.12 3.65
C THR A 37 0.81 2.98 4.25
N LEU A 38 1.19 1.75 3.93
CA LEU A 38 0.63 0.54 4.50
C LEU A 38 1.73 -0.20 5.27
N ALA A 39 1.50 -0.44 6.55
CA ALA A 39 2.45 -1.10 7.42
C ALA A 39 1.84 -2.29 8.15
N LEU A 40 2.64 -3.35 8.36
CA LEU A 40 2.21 -4.58 9.05
C LEU A 40 0.89 -5.14 8.49
N LEU A 41 0.77 -5.19 7.17
CA LEU A 41 -0.40 -5.75 6.52
C LEU A 41 -0.57 -7.21 6.90
N THR A 42 -1.78 -7.57 7.35
CA THR A 42 -2.13 -8.94 7.73
C THR A 42 -3.00 -9.64 6.68
N SER A 43 -3.28 -8.97 5.54
CA SER A 43 -3.92 -9.54 4.36
C SER A 43 -3.47 -8.86 3.06
N GLY A 44 -3.17 -9.65 2.02
CA GLY A 44 -2.85 -9.14 0.68
C GLY A 44 -4.05 -8.60 -0.11
N ASP A 45 -5.28 -8.99 0.24
CA ASP A 45 -6.50 -8.57 -0.46
C ASP A 45 -6.71 -7.05 -0.38
N LEU A 46 -6.26 -6.45 0.72
CA LEU A 46 -6.31 -5.01 0.92
C LEU A 46 -5.43 -4.27 -0.10
N ILE A 47 -4.23 -4.79 -0.37
CA ILE A 47 -3.29 -4.18 -1.33
C ILE A 47 -3.93 -4.17 -2.72
N GLY A 48 -4.45 -5.31 -3.16
CA GLY A 48 -5.10 -5.40 -4.48
C GLY A 48 -6.26 -4.41 -4.60
N THR A 49 -7.11 -4.35 -3.57
CA THR A 49 -8.25 -3.42 -3.51
C THR A 49 -7.79 -1.95 -3.59
N VAL A 50 -6.78 -1.57 -2.82
CA VAL A 50 -6.20 -0.22 -2.84
C VAL A 50 -5.64 0.12 -4.21
N LEU A 51 -4.86 -0.80 -4.80
CA LEU A 51 -4.24 -0.61 -6.12
C LEU A 51 -5.31 -0.35 -7.19
N ILE A 52 -6.44 -1.07 -7.14
CA ILE A 52 -7.55 -0.88 -8.08
C ILE A 52 -8.27 0.47 -7.90
N HIS A 53 -8.59 0.84 -6.66
CA HIS A 53 -9.51 1.97 -6.40
C HIS A 53 -8.80 3.32 -6.20
N CYS A 54 -7.52 3.32 -5.81
CA CYS A 54 -6.78 4.54 -5.49
C CYS A 54 -5.88 4.97 -6.65
N THR A 55 -6.46 5.19 -7.83
CA THR A 55 -5.72 5.45 -9.08
C THR A 55 -4.92 6.75 -9.09
N ARG A 56 -5.17 7.65 -8.13
CA ARG A 56 -4.48 8.94 -7.97
C ARG A 56 -3.19 8.87 -7.15
N ILE A 57 -2.84 7.71 -6.62
CA ILE A 57 -1.63 7.54 -5.82
C ILE A 57 -0.40 7.91 -6.65
N GLN A 58 0.40 8.80 -6.07
CA GLN A 58 1.72 9.22 -6.53
C GLN A 58 2.82 8.65 -5.64
N SER A 59 2.56 8.49 -4.34
CA SER A 59 3.50 7.89 -3.39
C SER A 59 2.89 6.69 -2.68
N LEU A 60 3.54 5.53 -2.82
CA LEU A 60 3.14 4.29 -2.14
C LEU A 60 4.31 3.74 -1.32
N THR A 61 4.06 3.54 -0.03
CA THR A 61 4.98 2.88 0.90
C THR A 61 4.37 1.59 1.42
N LEU A 62 5.09 0.48 1.28
CA LEU A 62 4.72 -0.83 1.80
C LEU A 62 5.76 -1.28 2.83
N ILE A 63 5.33 -1.48 4.08
CA ILE A 63 6.14 -2.09 5.13
C ILE A 63 5.57 -3.49 5.38
N VAL A 64 6.28 -4.49 4.86
CA VAL A 64 5.80 -5.87 4.72
C VAL A 64 6.42 -6.74 5.80
N SER A 65 5.60 -7.56 6.45
CA SER A 65 6.06 -8.61 7.38
C SER A 65 6.41 -9.89 6.61
N ASP A 66 7.37 -10.67 7.11
CA ASP A 66 7.78 -11.97 6.56
C ASP A 66 6.61 -12.94 6.36
N ALA A 67 5.63 -12.92 7.28
CA ALA A 67 4.46 -13.78 7.20
C ALA A 67 3.59 -13.54 5.95
N TYR A 68 3.65 -12.34 5.36
CA TYR A 68 2.75 -11.90 4.29
C TYR A 68 3.46 -11.56 2.97
N GLU A 69 4.75 -11.88 2.86
CA GLU A 69 5.53 -11.64 1.62
C GLU A 69 4.81 -12.19 0.38
N GLY A 70 4.34 -13.45 0.48
CA GLY A 70 3.71 -14.15 -0.64
C GLY A 70 2.46 -13.43 -1.14
N ASP A 71 1.65 -12.94 -0.22
CA ASP A 71 0.38 -12.26 -0.53
C ASP A 71 0.63 -10.88 -1.14
N VAL A 72 1.60 -10.13 -0.60
CA VAL A 72 1.99 -8.84 -1.18
C VAL A 72 2.59 -9.03 -2.57
N ALA A 73 3.46 -10.02 -2.75
CA ALA A 73 4.03 -10.34 -4.06
C ALA A 73 2.93 -10.73 -5.06
N ALA A 74 1.96 -11.55 -4.65
CA ALA A 74 0.82 -11.93 -5.48
C ALA A 74 -0.05 -10.72 -5.86
N ALA A 75 -0.31 -9.80 -4.92
CA ALA A 75 -1.07 -8.58 -5.18
C ALA A 75 -0.36 -7.67 -6.19
N LEU A 76 0.95 -7.41 -6.00
CA LEU A 76 1.75 -6.60 -6.93
C LEU A 76 1.83 -7.21 -8.33
N ARG A 77 1.90 -8.55 -8.42
CA ARG A 77 1.94 -9.27 -9.69
C ARG A 77 0.59 -9.23 -10.41
N THR A 78 -0.51 -9.48 -9.68
CA THR A 78 -1.87 -9.50 -10.23
C THR A 78 -2.32 -8.10 -10.64
N HIS A 79 -1.91 -7.08 -9.89
CA HIS A 79 -2.27 -5.69 -10.12
C HIS A 79 -1.04 -4.88 -10.53
N SER A 80 -0.40 -5.32 -11.62
CA SER A 80 0.83 -4.67 -12.13
C SER A 80 0.59 -3.35 -12.85
N ASP A 81 -0.58 -3.17 -13.45
CA ASP A 81 -0.94 -1.99 -14.25
C ASP A 81 -1.51 -0.79 -13.46
N PRO A 82 -2.29 -0.94 -12.37
CA PRO A 82 -2.82 0.20 -11.64
C PRO A 82 -1.73 1.13 -11.10
N LEU A 83 -2.12 2.38 -10.83
CA LEU A 83 -1.29 3.52 -10.42
C LEU A 83 -0.43 4.12 -11.55
N PRO A 84 -1.04 4.66 -12.61
CA PRO A 84 -0.31 5.30 -13.71
C PRO A 84 0.42 6.59 -13.30
N LEU A 85 0.04 7.17 -12.15
CA LEU A 85 0.61 8.42 -11.62
C LEU A 85 1.71 8.19 -10.58
N LEU A 86 2.13 6.95 -10.35
CA LEU A 86 3.10 6.62 -9.31
C LEU A 86 4.47 7.26 -9.63
N THR A 87 4.92 8.16 -8.76
CA THR A 87 6.23 8.83 -8.84
C THR A 87 7.20 8.33 -7.76
N ALA A 88 6.70 7.86 -6.63
CA ALA A 88 7.50 7.31 -5.55
C ALA A 88 6.97 5.95 -5.09
N PHE A 89 7.84 4.94 -5.07
CA PHE A 89 7.54 3.63 -4.52
C PHE A 89 8.58 3.24 -3.48
N GLN A 90 8.12 2.86 -2.29
CA GLN A 90 8.98 2.41 -1.20
C GLN A 90 8.50 1.07 -0.72
N VAL A 91 9.43 0.12 -0.58
CA VAL A 91 9.15 -1.19 -0.01
C VAL A 91 10.20 -1.56 1.02
N PHE A 92 9.71 -1.83 2.22
CA PHE A 92 10.52 -2.19 3.36
C PHE A 92 10.14 -3.60 3.78
N TYR A 93 11.10 -4.53 3.67
CA TYR A 93 10.84 -5.95 3.83
C TYR A 93 12.05 -6.67 4.42
N PRO A 94 11.90 -7.59 5.40
CA PRO A 94 13.04 -8.26 6.01
C PRO A 94 13.79 -9.20 5.07
N ARG A 95 13.19 -9.75 4.00
CA ARG A 95 13.88 -10.75 3.14
C ARG A 95 13.46 -10.79 1.68
N MET A 96 13.88 -9.85 0.84
CA MET A 96 13.49 -9.80 -0.58
C MET A 96 13.86 -11.06 -1.40
N GLY A 97 12.96 -12.05 -1.42
CA GLY A 97 13.13 -13.32 -2.10
C GLY A 97 12.85 -13.22 -3.60
N ARG A 98 13.16 -14.29 -4.35
CA ARG A 98 12.98 -14.33 -5.81
C ARG A 98 11.55 -13.98 -6.23
N LYS A 99 10.54 -14.51 -5.53
CA LYS A 99 9.12 -14.28 -5.86
C LYS A 99 8.71 -12.82 -5.73
N MET A 100 9.11 -12.16 -4.63
CA MET A 100 8.87 -10.73 -4.44
C MET A 100 9.58 -9.91 -5.51
N SER A 101 10.87 -10.19 -5.77
CA SER A 101 11.64 -9.49 -6.80
C SER A 101 11.01 -9.58 -8.19
N GLU A 102 10.60 -10.76 -8.63
CA GLU A 102 9.90 -10.94 -9.92
C GLU A 102 8.59 -10.15 -9.97
N SER A 103 7.83 -10.15 -8.87
CA SER A 103 6.54 -9.47 -8.79
C SER A 103 6.70 -7.95 -8.80
N MET A 104 7.73 -7.43 -8.12
CA MET A 104 8.10 -6.03 -8.19
C MET A 104 8.53 -5.61 -9.59
N VAL A 105 9.37 -6.41 -10.26
CA VAL A 105 9.75 -6.13 -11.66
C VAL A 105 8.50 -6.06 -12.54
N SER A 106 7.55 -6.98 -12.34
CA SER A 106 6.27 -6.95 -13.07
C SER A 106 5.47 -5.67 -12.79
N PHE A 107 5.34 -5.29 -11.51
CA PHE A 107 4.60 -4.11 -11.07
C PHE A 107 5.19 -2.79 -11.57
N LEU A 108 6.53 -2.67 -11.53
CA LEU A 108 7.25 -1.45 -11.88
C LEU A 108 7.44 -1.26 -13.38
N ARG A 109 7.32 -2.33 -14.19
CA ARG A 109 7.59 -2.30 -15.64
C ARG A 109 6.87 -1.16 -16.38
N ASN A 110 5.63 -0.87 -15.99
CA ASN A 110 4.77 0.11 -16.67
C ASN A 110 4.67 1.45 -15.92
N LYS A 111 5.50 1.68 -14.88
CA LYS A 111 5.47 2.90 -14.06
C LYS A 111 6.39 3.97 -14.64
N LEU A 112 5.95 4.56 -15.75
CA LEU A 112 6.75 5.50 -16.55
C LEU A 112 7.09 6.82 -15.84
N LEU A 113 6.32 7.18 -14.82
CA LEU A 113 6.51 8.41 -14.04
C LEU A 113 7.31 8.18 -12.75
N LEU A 114 7.82 6.96 -12.52
CA LEU A 114 8.55 6.64 -11.30
C LEU A 114 9.89 7.39 -11.25
N GLU A 115 10.02 8.30 -10.31
CA GLU A 115 11.21 9.12 -10.06
C GLU A 115 12.01 8.60 -8.86
N ARG A 116 11.34 7.92 -7.92
CA ARG A 116 11.93 7.45 -6.67
C ARG A 116 11.54 6.00 -6.39
N LEU A 117 12.55 5.17 -6.19
CA LEU A 117 12.42 3.78 -5.74
C LEU A 117 13.32 3.58 -4.52
N ASP A 118 12.70 3.35 -3.35
CA ASP A 118 13.44 2.96 -2.15
C ASP A 118 13.13 1.51 -1.80
N MET A 119 14.18 0.74 -1.54
CA MET A 119 14.07 -0.64 -1.09
C MET A 119 14.95 -0.79 0.14
N GLY A 120 14.39 -1.29 1.23
CA GLY A 120 15.10 -1.38 2.50
C GLY A 120 14.79 -2.67 3.24
N LEU A 121 15.80 -3.14 3.97
CA LEU A 121 15.60 -4.16 4.99
C LEU A 121 14.94 -3.50 6.21
N HIS A 122 13.81 -4.03 6.66
CA HIS A 122 13.20 -3.60 7.92
C HIS A 122 13.09 -4.79 8.86
N GLU A 123 14.12 -5.00 9.67
CA GLU A 123 14.07 -6.00 10.74
C GLU A 123 13.21 -5.46 11.88
N TRP A 124 12.02 -6.03 12.06
CA TRP A 124 11.23 -5.79 13.25
C TRP A 124 11.89 -6.52 14.44
N PRO A 125 11.98 -5.88 15.62
CA PRO A 125 12.30 -6.62 16.84
C PRO A 125 11.27 -7.73 17.00
N LYS A 126 11.71 -8.97 17.24
CA LYS A 126 10.90 -10.22 17.33
C LYS A 126 9.73 -10.19 18.32
N ALA A 127 9.47 -9.08 19.01
CA ALA A 127 8.45 -8.93 20.04
C ALA A 127 7.01 -8.79 19.49
N PHE A 128 6.82 -8.66 18.17
CA PHE A 128 5.50 -8.46 17.56
C PHE A 128 4.93 -9.69 16.86
N ASP A 129 5.66 -10.81 16.80
CA ASP A 129 5.17 -12.06 16.18
C ASP A 129 4.24 -12.87 17.09
N ASP A 130 4.08 -12.47 18.37
CA ASP A 130 3.35 -13.20 19.42
C ASP A 130 2.00 -12.54 19.84
N ILE A 131 1.43 -11.61 19.06
CA ILE A 131 0.14 -10.95 19.36
C ILE A 131 -0.95 -11.33 18.35
#